data_AF-A0A1B9A198-F1
#
_entry.id   AF-A0A1B9A198-F1
#
_cell.length_a   1.000
_cell.length_b   1.000
_cell.length_c   1.000
_cell.angle_alpha   90.00
_cell.angle_beta   90.00
_cell.angle_gamma   90.00
#
_symmetry.space_group_name_H-M   'P 1'
#
loop_
_entity.id
_entity.type
_entity.pdbx_description
1 polymer ?
#
loop_
_entity_poly.entity_id
_entity_poly.type
_entity_poly.pdbx_seq_one_letter_code
_entity_poly.pdbx_strand_id
1 'polypeptide(L)'
;MVYGLFFGDSITYGEYDGVFGGWVDILKRYALQKFHEGNGDELILFNLGIGGETTEGLLKRMPVELAARNSADGNLVFISYGANDLAIKDGVYSVEPDKFKENIKIAVQHAKQFSKDIYLVSILPIAQKIDGIVVGSGKLRTNEEVIVYNQILKDIAVENSLSYIDFYNAVLDDKEILLSADGVHPNEKGYGIMAEIAIPIIEKYL
;
A
#
# COMPACT_ATOMS: atom_id res chain seq x y z
N MET A 1 -20.13 -1.64 -12.64
CA MET A 1 -18.72 -1.25 -12.42
C MET A 1 -18.23 -1.70 -11.07
N VAL A 2 -17.09 -2.38 -11.01
CA VAL A 2 -16.41 -2.70 -9.75
C VAL A 2 -15.55 -1.50 -9.34
N TYR A 3 -15.35 -1.28 -8.04
CA TYR A 3 -14.43 -0.25 -7.54
C TYR A 3 -13.18 -0.86 -6.92
N GLY A 4 -12.00 -0.30 -7.20
CA GLY A 4 -10.77 -0.59 -6.45
C GLY A 4 -10.41 0.56 -5.53
N LEU A 5 -10.34 0.33 -4.22
CA LEU A 5 -10.01 1.34 -3.22
C LEU A 5 -8.62 1.04 -2.64
N PHE A 6 -7.68 1.95 -2.90
CA PHE A 6 -6.29 1.80 -2.50
C PHE A 6 -5.99 2.70 -1.30
N PHE A 7 -6.19 2.19 -0.09
CA PHE A 7 -5.82 2.88 1.13
C PHE A 7 -4.33 2.69 1.39
N GLY A 8 -3.61 3.81 1.57
CA GLY A 8 -2.21 3.75 1.92
C GLY A 8 -1.62 5.10 2.27
N ASP A 9 -0.30 5.11 2.40
CA ASP A 9 0.48 6.31 2.69
C ASP A 9 1.01 6.99 1.41
N SER A 10 2.14 7.69 1.53
CA SER A 10 2.84 8.34 0.42
C SER A 10 3.25 7.36 -0.69
N ILE A 11 3.51 6.09 -0.38
CA ILE A 11 3.86 5.10 -1.40
C ILE A 11 2.64 4.81 -2.28
N THR A 12 1.45 4.72 -1.69
CA THR A 12 0.20 4.57 -2.43
C THR A 12 -0.16 5.84 -3.19
N TYR A 13 0.09 7.01 -2.59
CA TYR A 13 -0.10 8.31 -3.25
C TYR A 13 0.77 8.44 -4.52
N GLY A 14 1.96 7.82 -4.54
CA GLY A 14 2.89 7.88 -5.67
C GLY A 14 3.97 8.94 -5.54
N GLU A 15 4.36 9.30 -4.31
CA GLU A 15 5.41 10.30 -4.10
C GLU A 15 6.70 9.92 -4.85
N TYR A 16 7.35 10.94 -5.44
CA TYR A 16 8.57 10.81 -6.26
C TYR A 16 8.42 10.16 -7.63
N ASP A 17 7.21 9.82 -8.07
CA ASP A 17 6.91 9.49 -9.47
C ASP A 17 6.24 10.66 -10.18
N GLY A 18 7.06 11.52 -10.80
CA GLY A 18 6.59 12.67 -11.57
C GLY A 18 6.10 12.33 -12.99
N VAL A 19 6.20 11.07 -13.41
CA VAL A 19 5.89 10.65 -14.79
C VAL A 19 4.55 9.93 -14.86
N PHE A 20 4.31 9.04 -13.90
CA PHE A 20 3.19 8.11 -13.92
C PHE A 20 2.30 8.15 -12.68
N GLY A 21 2.69 8.89 -11.64
CA GLY A 21 1.90 9.11 -10.43
C GLY A 21 1.86 7.92 -9.46
N GLY A 22 2.79 6.97 -9.61
CA GLY A 22 2.88 5.78 -8.77
C GLY A 22 2.05 4.60 -9.27
N TRP A 23 2.18 3.47 -8.57
CA TRP A 23 1.61 2.20 -9.01
C TRP A 23 0.08 2.22 -9.17
N VAL A 24 -0.65 2.93 -8.30
CA VAL A 24 -2.12 3.02 -8.39
C VAL A 24 -2.56 3.81 -9.63
N ASP A 25 -1.87 4.90 -9.97
CA ASP A 25 -2.22 5.69 -11.15
C ASP A 25 -1.80 5.01 -12.46
N ILE A 26 -0.75 4.17 -12.43
CA ILE A 26 -0.46 3.22 -13.52
C ILE A 26 -1.62 2.25 -13.71
N LEU A 27 -2.08 1.59 -12.64
CA LEU A 27 -3.21 0.66 -12.68
C LEU A 27 -4.50 1.33 -13.17
N LYS A 28 -4.77 2.55 -12.69
CA LYS A 28 -5.96 3.33 -13.08
C LYS A 28 -5.97 3.62 -14.57
N ARG A 29 -4.84 4.05 -15.13
CA ARG A 29 -4.70 4.30 -16.58
C ARG A 29 -4.86 3.01 -17.37
N TYR A 30 -4.29 1.90 -16.88
CA TYR A 30 -4.45 0.58 -17.50
C TYR A 30 -5.93 0.15 -17.58
N ALA A 31 -6.65 0.20 -16.45
CA ALA A 31 -8.07 -0.18 -16.39
C ALA A 31 -8.94 0.69 -17.33
N LEU A 32 -8.75 2.01 -17.31
CA LEU A 32 -9.47 2.93 -18.19
C LEU A 32 -9.19 2.65 -19.66
N GLN A 33 -7.94 2.36 -20.02
CA GLN A 33 -7.58 2.01 -21.39
C GLN A 33 -8.27 0.73 -21.84
N LYS A 34 -8.24 -0.33 -21.03
CA LYS A 34 -8.88 -1.62 -21.36
C LYS A 34 -10.39 -1.49 -21.57
N PHE A 35 -11.05 -0.72 -20.72
CA PHE A 35 -12.48 -0.43 -20.88
C PHE A 35 -12.76 0.33 -22.18
N HIS A 36 -11.99 1.39 -22.49
CA HIS A 36 -12.18 2.17 -23.72
C HIS A 36 -11.92 1.38 -25.01
N GLU A 37 -11.02 0.41 -24.98
CA GLU A 37 -10.75 -0.49 -26.10
C GLU A 37 -11.84 -1.56 -26.29
N GLY A 38 -12.84 -1.62 -25.40
CA GLY A 38 -13.92 -2.63 -25.43
C GLY A 38 -13.47 -4.01 -24.95
N ASN A 39 -12.36 -4.08 -24.21
CA ASN A 39 -11.70 -5.31 -23.80
C ASN A 39 -12.03 -5.71 -22.34
N GLY A 40 -13.09 -5.18 -21.74
CA GLY A 40 -13.50 -5.57 -20.39
C GLY A 40 -14.66 -4.78 -19.78
N ASP A 41 -15.07 -5.21 -18.60
CA ASP A 41 -15.98 -4.55 -17.68
C ASP A 41 -15.37 -3.25 -17.11
N GLU A 42 -16.23 -2.33 -16.68
CA GLU A 42 -15.79 -1.06 -16.11
C GLU A 42 -15.26 -1.25 -14.67
N LEU A 43 -13.96 -1.01 -14.48
CA LEU A 43 -13.29 -1.01 -13.19
C LEU A 43 -12.76 0.40 -12.87
N ILE A 44 -13.27 1.02 -11.81
CA ILE A 44 -12.86 2.36 -11.38
C ILE A 44 -11.94 2.27 -10.17
N LEU A 45 -10.70 2.77 -10.31
CA LEU A 45 -9.70 2.73 -9.25
C LEU A 45 -9.55 4.10 -8.57
N PHE A 46 -9.57 4.10 -7.24
CA PHE A 46 -9.39 5.25 -6.39
C PHE A 46 -8.06 5.17 -5.64
N ASN A 47 -7.15 6.08 -5.96
CA ASN A 47 -5.98 6.34 -5.14
C ASN A 47 -6.41 7.09 -3.89
N LEU A 48 -6.32 6.44 -2.73
CA LEU A 48 -6.65 7.00 -1.43
C LEU A 48 -5.38 7.11 -0.57
N GLY A 49 -4.22 7.33 -1.18
CA GLY A 49 -2.94 7.53 -0.48
C GLY A 49 -2.86 8.89 0.22
N ILE A 50 -2.34 8.93 1.45
CA ILE A 50 -2.05 10.18 2.18
C ILE A 50 -0.59 10.19 2.66
N GLY A 51 0.18 11.17 2.18
CA GLY A 51 1.60 11.30 2.52
C GLY A 51 1.86 11.39 4.02
N GLY A 52 2.75 10.53 4.53
CA GLY A 52 3.14 10.49 5.94
C GLY A 52 2.10 9.89 6.90
N GLU A 53 0.96 9.40 6.41
CA GLU A 53 -0.10 8.82 7.24
C GLU A 53 0.32 7.47 7.85
N THR A 54 -0.09 7.23 9.10
CA THR A 54 0.05 5.94 9.81
C THR A 54 -1.30 5.22 9.86
N THR A 55 -1.33 3.98 10.34
CA THR A 55 -2.58 3.24 10.52
C THR A 55 -3.58 3.92 11.47
N GLU A 56 -3.13 4.78 12.40
CA GLU A 56 -4.05 5.59 13.22
C GLU A 56 -4.82 6.65 12.42
N GLY A 57 -4.20 7.19 11.37
CA GLY A 57 -4.85 8.11 10.43
C GLY A 57 -5.87 7.37 9.57
N LEU A 58 -5.47 6.20 9.03
CA LEU A 58 -6.35 5.32 8.26
C LEU A 58 -7.68 5.07 8.98
N LEU A 59 -7.62 4.66 10.26
CA LEU A 59 -8.83 4.29 11.03
C LEU A 59 -9.83 5.44 11.19
N LYS A 60 -9.37 6.70 11.13
CA LYS A 60 -10.26 7.86 11.24
C LYS A 60 -11.10 8.09 9.99
N ARG A 61 -10.58 7.74 8.81
CA ARG A 61 -11.21 8.04 7.52
C ARG A 61 -11.82 6.82 6.82
N MET A 62 -11.26 5.64 7.04
CA MET A 62 -11.61 4.43 6.30
C MET A 62 -13.13 4.13 6.29
N PRO A 63 -13.86 4.22 7.42
CA PRO A 63 -15.30 3.94 7.40
C PRO A 63 -16.09 4.90 6.51
N VAL A 64 -15.75 6.19 6.51
CA VAL A 64 -16.44 7.22 5.73
C VAL A 64 -16.13 7.03 4.24
N GLU A 65 -14.89 6.72 3.90
CA GLU A 65 -14.48 6.56 2.51
C GLU A 65 -14.97 5.27 1.87
N LEU A 66 -15.03 4.17 2.63
CA LEU A 66 -15.68 2.94 2.19
C LEU A 66 -17.17 3.18 1.93
N ALA A 67 -17.87 3.86 2.84
CA ALA A 67 -19.29 4.17 2.67
C ALA A 67 -19.55 5.07 1.45
N ALA A 68 -18.67 6.05 1.21
CA ALA A 68 -18.81 6.97 0.07
C ALA A 68 -18.50 6.32 -1.28
N ARG A 69 -17.67 5.26 -1.31
CA ARG A 69 -17.20 4.59 -2.54
C ARG A 69 -17.55 3.12 -2.51
N ASN A 70 -18.84 2.85 -2.41
CA ASN A 70 -19.38 1.50 -2.33
C ASN A 70 -20.17 1.17 -3.61
N SER A 71 -19.57 0.38 -4.51
CA SER A 71 -20.29 -0.06 -5.70
C SER A 71 -21.28 -1.19 -5.40
N ALA A 72 -22.40 -1.20 -6.12
CA ALA A 72 -23.36 -2.30 -6.09
C ALA A 72 -22.77 -3.62 -6.64
N ASP A 73 -21.80 -3.54 -7.54
CA ASP A 73 -21.16 -4.71 -8.17
C ASP A 73 -19.95 -5.23 -7.36
N GLY A 74 -19.63 -4.56 -6.26
CA GLY A 74 -18.55 -4.96 -5.36
C GLY A 74 -17.32 -4.06 -5.42
N ASN A 75 -16.46 -4.25 -4.43
CA ASN A 75 -15.25 -3.48 -4.24
C ASN A 75 -14.04 -4.40 -4.05
N LEU A 76 -12.86 -3.96 -4.49
CA LEU A 76 -11.55 -4.45 -4.08
C LEU A 76 -10.99 -3.46 -3.06
N VAL A 77 -10.42 -3.95 -1.96
CA VAL A 77 -9.83 -3.08 -0.92
C VAL A 77 -8.38 -3.45 -0.70
N PHE A 78 -7.48 -2.50 -0.97
CA PHE A 78 -6.05 -2.64 -0.72
C PHE A 78 -5.68 -1.79 0.50
N ILE A 79 -4.90 -2.38 1.42
CA ILE A 79 -4.41 -1.72 2.64
C ILE A 79 -2.88 -1.79 2.60
N SER A 80 -2.25 -0.66 2.30
CA SER A 80 -0.79 -0.50 2.15
C SER A 80 -0.27 0.51 3.16
N TYR A 81 0.04 0.02 4.37
CA TYR A 81 0.52 0.83 5.49
C TYR A 81 1.65 0.13 6.23
N GLY A 82 2.40 0.93 6.99
CA GLY A 82 3.40 0.45 7.94
C GLY A 82 4.74 1.15 7.82
N ALA A 83 5.07 1.71 6.65
CA ALA A 83 6.33 2.44 6.44
C ALA A 83 6.45 3.67 7.34
N ASN A 84 5.35 4.34 7.65
CA ASN A 84 5.31 5.44 8.62
C ASN A 84 5.15 4.96 10.06
N ASP A 85 4.39 3.88 10.29
CA ASP A 85 4.15 3.29 11.60
C ASP A 85 5.46 2.84 12.27
N LEU A 86 6.31 2.11 11.54
CA LEU A 86 7.60 1.60 12.04
C LEU A 86 8.66 2.70 12.25
N ALA A 87 8.39 3.94 11.84
CA ALA A 87 9.37 5.01 11.95
C ALA A 87 9.56 5.42 13.42
N ILE A 88 10.82 5.46 13.85
CA ILE A 88 11.21 5.90 15.19
C ILE A 88 11.62 7.36 15.13
N LYS A 89 11.06 8.19 16.02
CA LYS A 89 11.45 9.59 16.18
C LYS A 89 11.64 9.88 17.67
N ASP A 90 12.76 10.51 18.00
CA ASP A 90 13.12 10.82 19.40
C ASP A 90 13.09 9.58 20.34
N GLY A 91 13.42 8.41 19.79
CA GLY A 91 13.44 7.13 20.52
C GLY A 91 12.08 6.46 20.70
N VAL A 92 11.02 6.97 20.07
CA VAL A 92 9.65 6.44 20.18
C VAL A 92 9.13 6.04 18.81
N TYR A 93 8.48 4.87 18.71
CA TYR A 93 7.79 4.46 17.49
C TYR A 93 6.63 5.39 17.17
N SER A 94 6.39 5.63 15.88
CA SER A 94 5.21 6.38 15.44
C SER A 94 3.94 5.59 15.76
N VAL A 95 3.96 4.27 15.53
CA VAL A 95 2.94 3.33 16.02
C VAL A 95 3.66 2.02 16.38
N GLU A 96 3.60 1.60 17.64
CA GLU A 96 4.22 0.36 18.13
C GLU A 96 3.71 -0.90 17.38
N PRO A 97 4.50 -1.98 17.25
CA PRO A 97 4.12 -3.17 16.47
C PRO A 97 2.78 -3.80 16.91
N ASP A 98 2.54 -3.91 18.22
CA ASP A 98 1.27 -4.44 18.74
C ASP A 98 0.09 -3.53 18.40
N LYS A 99 0.31 -2.20 18.44
CA LYS A 99 -0.73 -1.24 18.09
C LYS A 99 -1.01 -1.24 16.59
N PHE A 100 0.02 -1.38 15.76
CA PHE A 100 -0.11 -1.56 14.33
C PHE A 100 -0.93 -2.82 14.01
N LYS A 101 -0.64 -3.95 14.68
CA LYS A 101 -1.41 -5.20 14.56
C LYS A 101 -2.90 -4.98 14.87
N GLU A 102 -3.22 -4.32 15.98
CA GLU A 102 -4.60 -3.98 16.33
C GLU A 102 -5.26 -3.11 15.26
N ASN A 103 -4.55 -2.07 14.80
CA ASN A 103 -5.10 -1.13 13.83
C ASN A 103 -5.40 -1.81 12.48
N ILE A 104 -4.50 -2.67 12.00
CA ILE A 104 -4.74 -3.45 10.78
C ILE A 104 -5.92 -4.42 10.97
N LYS A 105 -6.05 -5.07 12.13
CA LYS A 105 -7.22 -5.94 12.41
C LYS A 105 -8.54 -5.16 12.35
N ILE A 106 -8.57 -3.94 12.90
CA ILE A 106 -9.75 -3.06 12.82
C ILE A 106 -10.02 -2.62 11.38
N ALA A 107 -8.97 -2.23 10.64
CA ALA A 107 -9.10 -1.84 9.23
C ALA A 107 -9.67 -3.00 8.37
N VAL A 108 -9.19 -4.23 8.59
CA VAL A 108 -9.72 -5.44 7.94
C VAL A 108 -11.19 -5.67 8.31
N GLN A 109 -11.58 -5.47 9.57
CA GLN A 109 -12.99 -5.59 9.97
C GLN A 109 -13.88 -4.58 9.25
N HIS A 110 -13.43 -3.33 9.08
CA HIS A 110 -14.14 -2.35 8.28
C HIS A 110 -14.22 -2.77 6.80
N ALA A 111 -13.09 -3.19 6.20
CA ALA A 111 -13.07 -3.63 4.80
C ALA A 111 -14.03 -4.80 4.53
N LYS A 112 -14.11 -5.78 5.44
CA LYS A 112 -15.00 -6.96 5.33
C LYS A 112 -16.49 -6.62 5.25
N GLN A 113 -16.89 -5.41 5.65
CA GLN A 113 -18.27 -4.94 5.49
C GLN A 113 -18.60 -4.53 4.05
N PHE A 114 -17.59 -4.24 3.23
CA PHE A 114 -17.74 -3.65 1.89
C PHE A 114 -17.11 -4.49 0.78
N SER A 115 -16.29 -5.48 1.13
CA SER A 115 -15.55 -6.28 0.15
C SER A 115 -15.25 -7.68 0.66
N LYS A 116 -15.23 -8.65 -0.27
CA LYS A 116 -14.66 -9.99 -0.06
C LYS A 116 -13.21 -10.08 -0.54
N ASP A 117 -12.80 -9.17 -1.41
CA ASP A 117 -11.50 -9.14 -2.08
C ASP A 117 -10.62 -8.08 -1.42
N ILE A 118 -9.98 -8.49 -0.33
CA ILE A 118 -9.15 -7.62 0.51
C ILE A 118 -7.69 -8.05 0.39
N TYR A 119 -6.82 -7.06 0.16
CA TYR A 119 -5.40 -7.23 -0.07
C TYR A 119 -4.62 -6.45 0.98
N LEU A 120 -3.81 -7.16 1.78
CA LEU A 120 -2.77 -6.54 2.59
C LEU A 120 -1.49 -6.43 1.76
N VAL A 121 -0.88 -5.26 1.74
CA VAL A 121 0.30 -4.98 0.93
C VAL A 121 1.52 -4.85 1.83
N SER A 122 2.60 -5.57 1.48
CA SER A 122 3.87 -5.50 2.19
C SER A 122 4.44 -4.09 2.24
N ILE A 123 5.11 -3.77 3.33
CA ILE A 123 6.01 -2.63 3.48
C ILE A 123 7.29 -2.91 2.68
N LEU A 124 7.77 -1.92 1.94
CA LEU A 124 8.97 -2.02 1.11
C LEU A 124 10.25 -2.03 1.96
N PRO A 125 11.36 -2.60 1.44
CA PRO A 125 12.66 -2.49 2.08
C PRO A 125 13.14 -1.03 2.12
N ILE A 126 14.05 -0.75 3.04
CA ILE A 126 14.73 0.54 3.18
C ILE A 126 16.12 0.45 2.53
N ALA A 127 16.52 1.49 1.80
CA ALA A 127 17.84 1.55 1.17
C ALA A 127 18.96 1.50 2.23
N GLN A 128 20.04 0.79 1.91
CA GLN A 128 21.15 0.54 2.84
C GLN A 128 21.78 1.82 3.39
N LYS A 129 21.82 2.87 2.57
CA LYS A 129 22.37 4.19 2.94
C LYS A 129 21.62 4.90 4.07
N ILE A 130 20.38 4.49 4.37
CA ILE A 130 19.57 5.10 5.44
C ILE A 130 19.05 4.07 6.48
N ASP A 131 19.40 2.79 6.31
CA ASP A 131 19.04 1.73 7.25
C ASP A 131 19.70 1.97 8.62
N GLY A 132 18.89 2.17 9.66
CA GLY A 132 19.36 2.48 11.01
C GLY A 132 19.93 3.90 11.18
N ILE A 133 19.68 4.80 10.23
CA ILE A 133 20.17 6.19 10.27
C ILE A 133 18.99 7.15 10.47
N VAL A 134 19.15 8.12 11.37
CA VAL A 134 18.21 9.23 11.52
C VAL A 134 18.37 10.17 10.32
N VAL A 135 17.38 10.21 9.43
CA VAL A 135 17.41 11.09 8.25
C VAL A 135 16.98 12.52 8.63
N GLY A 136 17.09 13.47 7.69
CA GLY A 136 16.81 14.90 7.93
C GLY A 136 15.41 15.23 8.47
N SER A 137 14.44 14.32 8.34
CA SER A 137 13.10 14.46 8.96
C SER A 137 13.05 14.08 10.44
N GLY A 138 14.18 13.64 11.02
CA GLY A 138 14.29 13.13 12.39
C GLY A 138 13.80 11.69 12.56
N LYS A 139 13.42 11.02 11.46
CA LYS A 139 12.91 9.65 11.48
C LYS A 139 14.05 8.65 11.25
N LEU A 140 14.06 7.56 12.00
CA LEU A 140 14.89 6.38 11.78
C LEU A 140 13.99 5.21 11.38
N ARG A 141 14.46 4.38 10.45
CA ARG A 141 13.81 3.13 10.03
C ARG A 141 14.86 2.06 9.86
N THR A 142 14.50 0.80 10.09
CA THR A 142 15.40 -0.33 9.83
C THR A 142 14.72 -1.39 8.98
N ASN A 143 15.51 -2.14 8.20
CA ASN A 143 14.98 -3.32 7.50
C ASN A 143 14.54 -4.42 8.49
N GLU A 144 15.14 -4.47 9.69
CA GLU A 144 14.72 -5.39 10.76
C GLU A 144 13.27 -5.14 11.18
N GLU A 145 12.89 -3.87 11.41
CA GLU A 145 11.51 -3.50 11.72
C GLU A 145 10.56 -3.74 10.55
N VAL A 146 11.00 -3.48 9.30
CA VAL A 146 10.20 -3.83 8.11
C VAL A 146 9.82 -5.32 8.10
N ILE A 147 10.77 -6.21 8.45
CA ILE A 147 10.51 -7.66 8.52
C ILE A 147 9.47 -7.97 9.60
N VAL A 148 9.58 -7.37 10.79
CA VAL A 148 8.62 -7.55 11.89
C VAL A 148 7.20 -7.15 11.47
N TYR A 149 7.03 -5.96 10.90
CA TYR A 149 5.71 -5.46 10.52
C TYR A 149 5.14 -6.23 9.33
N ASN A 150 5.98 -6.63 8.37
CA ASN A 150 5.54 -7.51 7.28
C ASN A 150 5.10 -8.88 7.78
N GLN A 151 5.74 -9.43 8.81
CA GLN A 151 5.28 -10.68 9.41
C GLN A 151 3.89 -10.52 10.05
N ILE A 152 3.63 -9.39 10.74
CA ILE A 152 2.30 -9.08 11.27
C ILE A 152 1.25 -9.05 10.15
N LEU A 153 1.54 -8.39 9.02
CA LEU A 153 0.63 -8.33 7.88
C LEU A 153 0.37 -9.72 7.28
N LYS A 154 1.41 -10.55 7.12
CA LYS A 154 1.30 -11.94 6.64
C LYS A 154 0.42 -12.78 7.56
N ASP A 155 0.66 -12.72 8.86
CA ASP A 155 -0.12 -13.47 9.86
C ASP A 155 -1.59 -13.06 9.82
N ILE A 156 -1.89 -11.76 9.79
CA ILE A 156 -3.27 -11.27 9.69
C ILE A 156 -3.94 -11.74 8.39
N ALA A 157 -3.21 -11.70 7.26
CA ALA A 157 -3.75 -12.17 5.98
C ALA A 157 -4.13 -13.65 6.06
N VAL A 158 -3.26 -14.51 6.61
CA VAL A 158 -3.53 -15.93 6.82
C VAL A 158 -4.70 -16.16 7.79
N GLU A 159 -4.68 -15.51 8.96
CA GLU A 159 -5.73 -15.62 9.98
C GLU A 159 -7.13 -15.26 9.44
N ASN A 160 -7.20 -14.37 8.45
CA ASN A 160 -8.45 -13.83 7.91
C ASN A 160 -8.79 -14.32 6.50
N SER A 161 -8.00 -15.23 5.93
CA SER A 161 -8.11 -15.71 4.55
C SER A 161 -8.09 -14.58 3.51
N LEU A 162 -7.20 -13.60 3.70
CA LEU A 162 -7.00 -12.46 2.80
C LEU A 162 -5.86 -12.72 1.82
N SER A 163 -5.79 -11.92 0.77
CA SER A 163 -4.63 -11.92 -0.13
C SER A 163 -3.52 -11.04 0.44
N TYR A 164 -2.27 -11.45 0.22
CA TYR A 164 -1.08 -10.67 0.57
C TYR A 164 -0.28 -10.37 -0.70
N ILE A 165 0.08 -9.10 -0.90
CA ILE A 165 0.89 -8.64 -2.04
C ILE A 165 2.31 -8.39 -1.54
N ASP A 166 3.27 -9.18 -2.01
CA ASP A 166 4.65 -9.18 -1.55
C ASP A 166 5.56 -8.29 -2.42
N PHE A 167 5.30 -6.98 -2.41
CA PHE A 167 6.19 -6.01 -3.04
C PHE A 167 7.56 -5.92 -2.35
N TYR A 168 7.67 -6.30 -1.08
CA TYR A 168 8.94 -6.35 -0.36
C TYR A 168 9.96 -7.21 -1.13
N ASN A 169 9.60 -8.46 -1.43
CA ASN A 169 10.49 -9.37 -2.16
C ASN A 169 10.73 -8.92 -3.61
N ALA A 170 9.77 -8.25 -4.24
CA ALA A 170 9.93 -7.72 -5.59
C ALA A 170 10.93 -6.55 -5.67
N VAL A 171 11.14 -5.83 -4.55
CA VAL A 171 12.03 -4.66 -4.49
C VAL A 171 13.35 -4.98 -3.81
N LEU A 172 13.41 -6.01 -2.95
CA LEU A 172 14.53 -6.29 -2.03
C LEU A 172 15.90 -6.33 -2.70
N ASP A 173 16.06 -7.15 -3.73
CA ASP A 173 17.37 -7.40 -4.34
C ASP A 173 17.89 -6.17 -5.10
N ASP A 174 17.00 -5.38 -5.68
CA ASP A 174 17.30 -4.21 -6.49
C ASP A 174 16.94 -2.88 -5.79
N LYS A 175 16.76 -2.88 -4.47
CA LYS A 175 16.23 -1.72 -3.71
C LYS A 175 17.03 -0.44 -3.91
N GLU A 176 18.34 -0.53 -4.12
CA GLU A 176 19.20 0.64 -4.37
C GLU A 176 18.96 1.27 -5.76
N ILE A 177 18.40 0.50 -6.70
CA ILE A 177 18.05 0.94 -8.06
C ILE A 177 16.58 1.35 -8.13
N LEU A 178 15.71 0.68 -7.38
CA LEU A 178 14.25 0.84 -7.46
C LEU A 178 13.70 1.90 -6.50
N LEU A 179 14.44 2.25 -5.45
CA LEU A 179 14.08 3.32 -4.54
C LEU A 179 14.62 4.67 -5.03
N SER A 180 13.97 5.73 -4.59
CA SER A 180 14.33 7.11 -4.87
C SER A 180 15.60 7.53 -4.09
N ALA A 181 16.05 8.76 -4.32
CA ALA A 181 17.18 9.34 -3.61
C ALA A 181 16.97 9.39 -2.08
N ASP A 182 15.73 9.36 -1.60
CA ASP A 182 15.43 9.34 -0.16
C ASP A 182 15.58 7.96 0.50
N GLY A 183 15.62 6.88 -0.29
CA GLY A 183 15.79 5.51 0.18
C GLY A 183 14.55 4.87 0.83
N VAL A 184 13.37 5.50 0.73
CA VAL A 184 12.10 5.00 1.29
C VAL A 184 11.06 4.81 0.20
N HIS A 185 10.88 5.81 -0.67
CA HIS A 185 9.87 5.75 -1.72
C HIS A 185 10.44 5.07 -2.97
N PRO A 186 9.64 4.32 -3.73
CA PRO A 186 10.02 3.89 -5.06
C PRO A 186 10.29 5.08 -5.98
N ASN A 187 11.18 4.88 -6.95
CA ASN A 187 11.21 5.74 -8.13
C ASN A 187 10.26 5.20 -9.21
N GLU A 188 10.22 5.86 -10.37
CA GLU A 188 9.39 5.48 -11.52
C GLU A 188 9.51 3.99 -11.89
N LYS A 189 10.72 3.41 -11.83
CA LYS A 189 10.95 1.99 -12.14
C LYS A 189 10.41 1.07 -11.04
N GLY A 190 10.63 1.43 -9.78
CA GLY A 190 10.10 0.68 -8.65
C GLY A 190 8.57 0.64 -8.67
N TYR A 191 7.92 1.78 -8.95
CA TYR A 191 6.47 1.83 -9.13
C TYR A 191 6.00 1.05 -10.35
N GLY A 192 6.75 1.04 -11.44
CA GLY A 192 6.49 0.17 -12.60
C GLY A 192 6.41 -1.30 -12.22
N ILE A 193 7.40 -1.82 -11.49
CA ILE A 193 7.42 -3.22 -11.01
C ILE A 193 6.23 -3.52 -10.10
N MET A 194 5.92 -2.61 -9.17
CA MET A 194 4.75 -2.77 -8.29
C MET A 194 3.45 -2.84 -9.11
N ALA A 195 3.31 -2.00 -10.14
CA ALA A 195 2.15 -2.02 -11.02
C ALA A 195 2.07 -3.32 -11.83
N GLU A 196 3.18 -3.79 -12.42
CA GLU A 196 3.23 -5.05 -13.17
C GLU A 196 2.75 -6.25 -12.34
N ILE A 197 3.13 -6.31 -11.06
CA ILE A 197 2.67 -7.36 -10.13
C ILE A 197 1.18 -7.22 -9.81
N ALA A 198 0.66 -5.99 -9.73
CA ALA A 198 -0.74 -5.74 -9.39
C ALA A 198 -1.71 -5.80 -10.57
N ILE A 199 -1.23 -5.65 -11.82
CA ILE A 199 -2.07 -5.72 -13.03
C ILE A 199 -2.89 -7.03 -13.08
N PRO A 200 -2.28 -8.23 -12.93
CA PRO A 200 -3.03 -9.50 -12.97
C PRO A 200 -4.10 -9.64 -11.87
N ILE A 201 -4.03 -8.84 -10.81
CA ILE A 201 -5.05 -8.82 -9.75
C ILE A 201 -6.31 -8.12 -10.27
N ILE A 202 -6.14 -6.93 -10.85
CA ILE A 202 -7.25 -6.11 -11.32
C ILE A 202 -7.85 -6.62 -12.64
N GLU A 203 -7.06 -7.32 -13.47
CA GLU A 203 -7.53 -7.93 -14.72
C GLU A 203 -8.61 -8.99 -14.54
N LYS A 204 -8.78 -9.53 -13.34
CA LYS A 204 -9.88 -10.48 -13.05
C LYS A 204 -11.26 -9.80 -13.02
N TYR A 205 -11.27 -8.46 -13.04
CA TYR A 205 -12.47 -7.62 -12.92
C TYR A 205 -12.61 -6.65 -14.11
N LEU A 206 -11.77 -6.85 -15.14
CA LEU A 206 -11.88 -6.28 -16.48
C LEU A 206 -12.37 -7.42 -17.38
#